data_AF-A0A915U3K6-F1
#
_entry.id   AF-A0A915U3K6-F1
#
_cell.length_a   1.000
_cell.length_b   1.000
_cell.length_c   1.000
_cell.angle_alpha   90.00
_cell.angle_beta   90.00
_cell.angle_gamma   90.00
#
_symmetry.space_group_name_H-M   'P 1'
#
loop_
_entity.id
_entity.type
_entity.pdbx_description
1 polymer ?
#
loop_
_entity_poly.entity_id
_entity_poly.type
_entity_poly.pdbx_seq_one_letter_code
_entity_poly.pdbx_strand_id
1 'polypeptide(L)'
;MKHLFRHLSIAGHGHTSRLLSGLAALLLVVSIMLLAGPGLAIDLQSAKDQGLVGETPSGYLEAVGTPTAEVASLVTTINEKRRARYLEIAKKNGTDLAVVEKLAGKKAIEKTRPGNYIKVNGKWVRKK
;
A
#
# COMPACT_ATOMS: atom_id res chain seq x y z
N MET A 1 4.61 55.34 37.62
CA MET A 1 6.09 55.36 37.53
C MET A 1 6.57 53.95 37.88
N LYS A 2 6.82 53.04 36.95
CA LYS A 2 7.92 53.05 35.97
C LYS A 2 7.49 52.36 34.66
N HIS A 3 7.89 53.02 33.57
CA HIS A 3 7.97 52.64 32.15
C HIS A 3 8.23 51.15 31.87
N LEU A 4 7.53 50.50 30.92
CA LEU A 4 7.67 50.52 29.44
C LEU A 4 8.69 49.48 28.93
N PHE A 5 8.20 48.42 28.26
CA PHE A 5 8.81 47.66 27.15
C PHE A 5 7.72 46.65 26.70
N ARG A 6 6.86 46.93 25.72
CA ARG A 6 7.05 46.89 24.26
C ARG A 6 7.62 45.55 23.76
N HIS A 7 6.78 44.67 23.20
CA HIS A 7 6.78 44.30 21.77
C HIS A 7 5.90 43.05 21.48
N LEU A 8 5.04 43.22 20.47
CA LEU A 8 4.46 42.23 19.54
C LEU A 8 5.27 40.91 19.41
N SER A 9 4.59 39.74 19.37
CA SER A 9 4.74 38.80 18.23
C SER A 9 3.77 37.61 18.29
N ILE A 10 2.79 37.64 17.38
CA ILE A 10 2.36 36.60 16.43
C ILE A 10 1.99 35.18 16.93
N ALA A 11 0.78 34.81 16.52
CA ALA A 11 0.15 33.50 16.48
C ALA A 11 1.04 32.32 16.05
N GLY A 12 0.77 31.16 16.67
CA GLY A 12 1.17 29.85 16.17
C GLY A 12 0.15 28.81 16.63
N HIS A 13 -0.88 28.58 15.82
CA HIS A 13 -1.90 27.56 16.06
C HIS A 13 -1.28 26.16 16.12
N GLY A 14 -1.26 25.54 17.30
CA GLY A 14 -0.89 24.14 17.50
C GLY A 14 -1.95 23.19 16.94
N HIS A 15 -1.90 22.91 15.63
CA HIS A 15 -2.63 21.81 14.99
C HIS A 15 -1.79 20.53 15.02
N THR A 16 -1.48 19.97 16.19
CA THR A 16 -0.61 18.78 16.30
C THR A 16 -1.24 17.58 17.01
N SER A 17 -2.57 17.47 17.02
CA SER A 17 -3.26 16.36 17.70
C SER A 17 -4.32 15.63 16.88
N ARG A 18 -4.35 15.78 15.55
CA ARG A 18 -5.35 15.11 14.69
C ARG A 18 -4.82 14.03 13.74
N LEU A 19 -3.52 13.73 13.76
CA LEU A 19 -2.90 12.82 12.78
C LEU A 19 -2.85 11.34 13.21
N LEU A 20 -3.23 10.99 14.44
CA LEU A 20 -3.15 9.59 14.92
C LEU A 20 -4.49 8.85 14.99
N SER A 21 -5.63 9.53 14.84
CA SER A 21 -6.95 8.90 15.07
C SER A 21 -7.58 8.27 13.82
N GLY A 22 -6.91 8.33 12.66
CA GLY A 22 -7.41 7.78 11.39
C GLY A 22 -6.72 6.48 10.92
N LEU A 23 -5.65 6.03 11.57
CA LEU A 23 -4.88 4.86 11.12
C LEU A 23 -5.47 3.53 11.58
N ALA A 24 -6.32 3.55 12.61
CA ALA A 24 -6.86 2.36 13.27
C ALA A 24 -8.03 1.68 12.51
N ALA A 25 -8.63 2.33 11.52
CA ALA A 25 -9.76 1.79 10.77
C ALA A 25 -9.39 1.13 9.42
N LEU A 26 -8.09 0.89 9.15
CA LEU A 26 -7.63 0.25 7.91
C LEU A 26 -7.23 -1.22 8.14
N LEU A 27 -8.01 -1.92 8.96
CA LEU A 27 -7.75 -3.27 9.45
C LEU A 27 -8.27 -4.39 8.54
N LEU A 28 -9.04 -4.12 7.49
CA LEU A 28 -9.71 -5.22 6.77
C LEU A 28 -9.96 -4.92 5.28
N VAL A 29 -8.94 -5.05 4.43
CA VAL A 29 -9.11 -5.55 3.04
C VAL A 29 -7.79 -6.16 2.58
N VAL A 30 -7.33 -7.22 3.25
CA VAL A 30 -6.29 -8.12 2.70
C VAL A 30 -6.85 -9.52 2.44
N SER A 31 -8.12 -9.76 2.77
CA SER A 31 -8.77 -11.04 2.51
C SER A 31 -10.10 -10.83 1.81
N ILE A 32 -10.30 -11.65 0.78
CA ILE A 32 -11.55 -11.92 0.05
C ILE A 32 -11.85 -10.95 -1.10
N MET A 33 -11.33 -11.32 -2.27
CA MET A 33 -12.04 -11.20 -3.55
C MET A 33 -11.99 -12.58 -4.22
N LEU A 34 -12.58 -13.59 -3.55
CA LEU A 34 -13.01 -14.81 -4.22
C LEU A 34 -14.38 -14.50 -4.82
N LEU A 35 -14.48 -14.57 -6.15
CA LEU A 35 -15.60 -15.12 -6.92
C LEU A 35 -15.28 -14.82 -8.40
N ALA A 36 -14.53 -15.70 -9.04
CA ALA A 36 -14.47 -15.79 -10.49
C ALA A 36 -14.92 -17.20 -10.89
N GLY A 37 -15.90 -17.30 -11.79
CA GLY A 37 -16.53 -18.54 -12.26
C GLY A 37 -15.57 -19.45 -13.05
N PRO A 38 -16.08 -20.56 -13.63
CA PRO A 38 -15.26 -21.65 -14.16
C PRO A 38 -14.62 -21.29 -15.51
N GLY A 39 -13.54 -20.52 -15.44
CA GLY A 39 -12.37 -20.63 -16.27
C GLY A 39 -11.20 -20.58 -15.30
N LEU A 40 -10.22 -21.48 -15.39
CA LEU A 40 -9.13 -21.58 -14.41
C LEU A 40 -8.15 -20.40 -14.56
N ALA A 41 -8.61 -19.18 -14.28
CA ALA A 41 -7.72 -18.04 -14.11
C ALA A 41 -7.01 -18.20 -12.77
N ILE A 42 -5.67 -18.18 -12.79
CA ILE A 42 -4.87 -18.22 -11.58
C ILE A 42 -5.23 -17.04 -10.67
N ASP A 43 -5.57 -17.33 -9.42
CA ASP A 43 -5.83 -16.29 -8.43
C ASP A 43 -4.52 -15.75 -7.83
N LEU A 44 -4.60 -14.59 -7.18
CA LEU A 44 -3.44 -13.92 -6.61
C LEU A 44 -2.68 -14.77 -5.60
N GLN A 45 -3.38 -15.52 -4.74
CA GLN A 45 -2.71 -16.32 -3.72
C GLN A 45 -1.95 -17.48 -4.37
N SER A 46 -2.59 -18.18 -5.30
CA SER A 46 -1.93 -19.23 -6.09
C SER A 46 -0.70 -18.70 -6.84
N ALA A 47 -0.81 -17.54 -7.48
CA ALA A 47 0.32 -16.92 -8.18
C ALA A 47 1.49 -16.56 -7.24
N LYS A 48 1.20 -16.08 -6.02
CA LYS A 48 2.23 -15.80 -5.01
C LYS A 48 2.90 -17.07 -4.48
N ASP A 49 2.11 -18.11 -4.26
CA ASP A 49 2.56 -19.37 -3.68
C ASP A 49 3.44 -20.15 -4.67
N GLN A 50 3.11 -20.06 -5.96
CA GLN A 50 3.94 -20.53 -7.06
C GLN A 50 5.16 -19.64 -7.33
N GLY A 51 5.24 -18.47 -6.67
CA GLY A 51 6.34 -17.52 -6.83
C GLY A 51 6.35 -16.79 -8.17
N LEU A 52 5.21 -16.69 -8.84
CA LEU A 52 5.05 -16.00 -10.14
C LEU A 52 4.92 -14.48 -9.98
N VAL A 53 4.46 -14.02 -8.82
CA VAL A 53 4.30 -12.60 -8.49
C VAL A 53 4.81 -12.30 -7.09
N GLY A 54 5.22 -11.05 -6.86
CA GLY A 54 5.68 -10.58 -5.56
C GLY A 54 5.22 -9.16 -5.23
N GLU A 55 5.29 -8.81 -3.95
CA GLU A 55 4.93 -7.47 -3.45
C GLU A 55 6.10 -6.48 -3.60
N THR A 56 5.79 -5.24 -3.97
CA THR A 56 6.79 -4.17 -4.11
C THR A 56 6.68 -3.12 -3.00
N PRO A 57 7.75 -2.33 -2.75
CA PRO A 57 7.71 -1.20 -1.82
C PRO A 57 6.71 -0.11 -2.19
N SER A 58 6.23 -0.06 -3.45
CA SER A 58 5.21 0.89 -3.91
C SER A 58 3.77 0.42 -3.67
N GLY A 59 3.56 -0.76 -3.05
CA GLY A 59 2.21 -1.26 -2.77
C GLY A 59 1.56 -1.98 -3.94
N TYR A 60 2.32 -2.26 -5.00
CA TYR A 60 1.84 -2.97 -6.18
C TYR A 60 2.45 -4.37 -6.28
N LEU A 61 1.92 -5.15 -7.21
CA LEU A 61 2.48 -6.44 -7.61
C LEU A 61 3.35 -6.25 -8.84
N GLU A 62 4.40 -7.05 -8.92
CA GLU A 62 5.15 -7.28 -10.15
C GLU A 62 5.33 -8.79 -10.35
N ALA A 63 5.49 -9.21 -11.60
CA ALA A 63 5.87 -10.58 -11.93
C ALA A 63 7.31 -10.86 -11.48
N VAL A 64 7.54 -12.08 -11.00
CA VAL A 64 8.88 -12.59 -10.69
C VAL A 64 9.42 -13.25 -11.95
N GLY A 65 10.39 -12.59 -12.61
CA GLY A 65 10.91 -13.04 -13.89
C GLY A 65 9.99 -12.68 -15.06
N THR A 66 10.03 -13.47 -16.13
CA THR A 66 9.21 -13.25 -17.33
C THR A 66 7.80 -13.81 -17.12
N PRO A 67 6.74 -12.96 -17.16
CA PRO A 67 5.38 -13.43 -16.94
C PRO A 67 4.82 -14.16 -18.17
N THR A 68 3.92 -15.11 -17.93
CA THR A 68 2.95 -15.55 -18.95
C THR A 68 1.91 -14.45 -19.19
N ALA A 69 1.16 -14.53 -20.29
CA ALA A 69 0.06 -13.60 -20.56
C ALA A 69 -0.99 -13.59 -19.43
N GLU A 70 -1.23 -14.74 -18.83
CA GLU A 70 -2.15 -14.89 -17.69
C GLU A 70 -1.65 -14.15 -16.45
N VAL A 71 -0.38 -14.34 -16.06
CA VAL A 71 0.22 -13.65 -14.91
C VAL A 71 0.27 -12.13 -15.14
N ALA A 72 0.60 -11.70 -16.36
CA ALA A 72 0.60 -10.28 -16.71
C ALA A 72 -0.81 -9.66 -16.57
N SER A 73 -1.83 -10.36 -17.07
CA SER A 73 -3.23 -9.93 -16.94
C SER A 73 -3.67 -9.85 -15.47
N LEU A 74 -3.32 -10.85 -14.66
CA LEU A 74 -3.58 -10.85 -13.22
C LEU A 74 -2.92 -9.65 -12.52
N VAL A 75 -1.64 -9.39 -12.78
CA VAL A 75 -0.89 -8.27 -12.18
C VAL A 75 -1.55 -6.94 -12.53
N THR A 76 -1.87 -6.71 -13.80
CA THR A 76 -2.56 -5.49 -14.27
C THR A 76 -3.90 -5.32 -13.57
N THR A 77 -4.75 -6.36 -13.60
CA THR A 77 -6.09 -6.35 -12.99
C THR A 77 -6.05 -6.00 -11.49
N ILE A 78 -5.12 -6.59 -10.75
CA ILE A 78 -5.00 -6.33 -9.31
C ILE A 78 -4.43 -4.94 -9.03
N ASN A 79 -3.44 -4.51 -9.79
CA ASN A 79 -2.81 -3.20 -9.59
C ASN A 79 -3.77 -2.04 -9.91
N GLU A 80 -4.63 -2.17 -10.92
CA GLU A 80 -5.69 -1.20 -11.20
C GLU A 80 -6.68 -1.08 -10.04
N LYS A 81 -7.15 -2.22 -9.50
CA LYS A 81 -8.02 -2.26 -8.31
C LYS A 81 -7.36 -1.62 -7.09
N ARG A 82 -6.07 -1.91 -6.86
CA ARG A 82 -5.28 -1.30 -5.77
C ARG A 82 -5.17 0.21 -5.95
N ARG A 83 -4.83 0.68 -7.15
CA ARG A 83 -4.68 2.11 -7.45
C ARG A 83 -5.98 2.87 -7.24
N ALA A 84 -7.10 2.34 -7.72
CA ALA A 84 -8.42 2.93 -7.50
C ALA A 84 -8.69 3.11 -5.99
N ARG A 85 -8.44 2.06 -5.20
CA ARG A 85 -8.61 2.12 -3.74
C ARG A 85 -7.64 3.09 -3.07
N TYR A 86 -6.39 3.17 -3.51
CA TYR A 86 -5.41 4.09 -2.94
C TYR A 86 -5.79 5.54 -3.22
N LEU A 87 -6.30 5.83 -4.42
CA LEU A 87 -6.84 7.15 -4.78
C LEU A 87 -8.03 7.54 -3.90
N GLU A 88 -8.96 6.62 -3.63
CA GLU A 88 -10.07 6.87 -2.71
C GLU A 88 -9.60 7.22 -1.30
N ILE A 89 -8.61 6.47 -0.77
CA ILE A 89 -8.02 6.72 0.55
C ILE A 89 -7.30 8.07 0.56
N ALA A 90 -6.52 8.36 -0.47
CA ALA A 90 -5.79 9.60 -0.64
C ALA A 90 -6.75 10.81 -0.59
N LYS A 91 -7.79 10.77 -1.42
CA LYS A 91 -8.85 11.79 -1.46
C LYS A 91 -9.56 11.93 -0.12
N LYS A 92 -9.97 10.82 0.50
CA LYS A 92 -10.70 10.82 1.78
C LYS A 92 -9.89 11.45 2.91
N ASN A 93 -8.57 11.22 2.92
CA ASN A 93 -7.70 11.66 3.99
C ASN A 93 -6.95 12.97 3.68
N GLY A 94 -7.16 13.57 2.50
CA GLY A 94 -6.44 14.76 2.06
C GLY A 94 -4.91 14.55 1.99
N THR A 95 -4.49 13.36 1.57
CA THR A 95 -3.07 12.98 1.46
C THR A 95 -2.71 12.61 0.03
N ASP A 96 -1.43 12.67 -0.32
CA ASP A 96 -0.95 12.25 -1.62
C ASP A 96 -1.08 10.74 -1.83
N LEU A 97 -1.37 10.35 -3.07
CA LEU A 97 -1.43 8.94 -3.49
C LEU A 97 -0.13 8.19 -3.16
N ALA A 98 1.03 8.81 -3.40
CA ALA A 98 2.34 8.21 -3.15
C ALA A 98 2.57 7.85 -1.66
N VAL A 99 1.98 8.62 -0.74
CA VAL A 99 2.04 8.31 0.70
C VAL A 99 1.23 7.05 1.01
N VAL A 100 0.05 6.91 0.40
CA VAL A 100 -0.81 5.73 0.55
C VAL A 100 -0.13 4.50 -0.07
N GLU A 101 0.41 4.61 -1.27
CA GLU A 101 1.15 3.56 -1.97
C GLU A 101 2.33 3.04 -1.14
N LYS A 102 3.17 3.94 -0.61
CA LYS A 102 4.32 3.57 0.25
C LYS A 102 3.89 2.86 1.54
N LEU A 103 2.83 3.35 2.20
CA LEU A 103 2.30 2.71 3.41
C LEU A 103 1.71 1.32 3.09
N ALA A 104 1.02 1.20 1.95
CA ALA A 104 0.48 -0.07 1.49
C ALA A 104 1.59 -1.07 1.17
N GLY A 105 2.65 -0.66 0.48
CA GLY A 105 3.83 -1.48 0.18
C GLY A 105 4.52 -1.99 1.43
N LYS A 106 4.77 -1.10 2.41
CA LYS A 106 5.32 -1.49 3.71
C LYS A 106 4.46 -2.58 4.38
N LYS A 107 3.16 -2.34 4.50
CA LYS A 107 2.22 -3.30 5.12
C LYS A 107 2.12 -4.62 4.33
N ALA A 108 2.12 -4.57 3.00
CA ALA A 108 2.05 -5.74 2.16
C ALA A 108 3.30 -6.63 2.33
N ILE A 109 4.49 -6.03 2.38
CA ILE A 109 5.74 -6.74 2.67
C ILE A 109 5.73 -7.34 4.08
N GLU A 110 5.31 -6.57 5.09
CA GLU A 110 5.18 -7.05 6.48
C GLU A 110 4.22 -8.23 6.59
N LYS A 111 3.10 -8.22 5.86
CA LYS A 111 2.08 -9.27 5.87
C LYS A 111 2.31 -10.41 4.88
N THR A 112 3.29 -10.30 3.98
CA THR A 112 3.60 -11.39 3.03
C THR A 112 3.96 -12.65 3.81
N ARG A 113 3.45 -13.82 3.40
CA ARG A 113 3.76 -15.08 4.08
C ARG A 113 5.23 -15.48 3.84
N PRO A 114 5.87 -16.18 4.79
CA PRO A 114 7.11 -16.90 4.50
C PRO A 114 6.96 -17.76 3.24
N GLY A 115 8.03 -17.86 2.46
CA GLY A 115 8.03 -18.57 1.18
C GLY A 115 7.60 -17.73 -0.02
N ASN A 116 6.91 -16.61 0.15
CA ASN A 116 6.46 -15.75 -0.96
C ASN A 116 7.46 -14.61 -1.23
N TYR A 117 7.41 -14.03 -2.43
CA TYR A 117 8.38 -13.03 -2.88
C TYR A 117 8.01 -11.59 -2.50
N ILE A 118 9.03 -10.84 -2.09
CA ILE A 118 9.00 -9.39 -1.87
C ILE A 118 10.18 -8.74 -2.60
N LYS A 119 10.02 -7.50 -3.06
CA LYS A 119 11.11 -6.73 -3.69
C LYS A 119 11.83 -5.88 -2.65
N VAL A 120 13.13 -6.12 -2.48
CA VAL A 120 14.01 -5.39 -1.56
C VAL A 120 15.19 -4.84 -2.36
N ASN A 121 15.39 -3.52 -2.31
CA ASN A 121 16.46 -2.83 -3.07
C ASN A 121 16.48 -3.22 -4.56
N GLY A 122 15.29 -3.30 -5.17
CA GLY A 122 15.11 -3.66 -6.57
C GLY A 122 15.24 -5.16 -6.89
N LYS A 123 15.59 -6.00 -5.91
CA LYS A 123 15.80 -7.45 -6.11
C LYS A 123 14.70 -8.26 -5.46
N TRP A 124 14.37 -9.40 -6.07
CA TRP A 124 13.44 -10.36 -5.50
C TRP A 124 14.09 -11.13 -4.35
N VAL A 125 13.42 -11.15 -3.21
CA VAL A 125 13.81 -11.90 -2.02
C VAL A 125 12.63 -12.77 -1.60
N ARG A 126 12.90 -14.06 -1.35
CA ARG A 126 11.92 -14.96 -0.74
C ARG A 126 11.86 -14.66 0.75
N LYS A 127 10.69 -14.31 1.26
CA LYS A 127 10.53 -13.99 2.68
C LYS A 127 10.75 -15.25 3.53
N LYS A 128 11.52 -15.11 4.61
CA LYS A 128 11.76 -16.16 5.60
C LYS A 128 10.68 -16.15 6.67
#